data_AF-A0A7V2IAF2-F1
#
_entry.id   AF-A0A7V2IAF2-F1
#
_cell.length_a   1.000
_cell.length_b   1.000
_cell.length_c   1.000
_cell.angle_alpha   90.00
_cell.angle_beta   90.00
_cell.angle_gamma   90.00
#
_symmetry.space_group_name_H-M   'P 1'
#
loop_
_entity.id
_entity.type
_entity.pdbx_description
1 polymer ?
#
loop_
_entity_poly.entity_id
_entity_poly.type
_entity_poly.pdbx_seq_one_letter_code
_entity_poly.pdbx_strand_id
1 'polypeptide(L)'
;MGRHAIPLALGTGLLLAALAPPAMAQAPLPDIDIQVVVQVYDRFEWLAFYEEVLATPRESPRPLSLGIAAGTGGTRWLTVYRPRFATTITGGRNGTVRVTVAGKVLGGDALRSLAAFERALLDLQESGVDPYVGLSYGLAGTTARLLELHLARP
;
A
#
# COMPACT_ATOMS: atom_id res chain seq x y z
N MET A 1 31.18 7.28 76.08
CA MET A 1 31.02 8.39 75.10
C MET A 1 31.37 7.87 73.71
N GLY A 2 30.37 7.64 72.85
CA GLY A 2 30.49 7.57 71.38
C GLY A 2 31.37 6.44 70.80
N ARG A 3 31.16 5.91 69.61
CA ARG A 3 30.24 6.19 68.51
C ARG A 3 30.01 4.88 67.77
N HIS A 4 28.83 4.79 67.19
CA HIS A 4 28.31 3.74 66.33
C HIS A 4 29.27 3.34 65.19
N ALA A 5 29.35 2.04 64.92
CA ALA A 5 29.72 1.50 63.62
C ALA A 5 28.56 0.63 63.12
N ILE A 6 27.92 1.09 62.06
CA ILE A 6 26.75 0.51 61.39
C ILE A 6 27.24 -0.66 60.50
N PRO A 7 26.64 -1.85 60.53
CA PRO A 7 27.04 -2.95 59.66
C PRO A 7 26.54 -2.74 58.23
N LEU A 8 27.47 -2.76 57.26
CA LEU A 8 27.19 -2.86 55.83
C LEU A 8 26.70 -4.27 55.52
N ALA A 9 25.39 -4.42 55.29
CA ALA A 9 24.81 -5.63 54.74
C ALA A 9 25.24 -5.77 53.27
N LEU A 10 25.97 -6.84 52.95
CA LEU A 10 26.27 -7.24 51.58
C LEU A 10 24.95 -7.52 50.84
N GLY A 11 24.63 -6.67 49.87
CA GLY A 11 23.55 -6.92 48.92
C GLY A 11 23.91 -8.09 48.01
N THR A 12 23.25 -9.22 48.21
CA THR A 12 23.28 -10.35 47.27
C THR A 12 22.45 -9.94 46.04
N GLY A 13 23.13 -9.44 45.01
CA GLY A 13 22.53 -9.15 43.72
C GLY A 13 22.08 -10.43 43.03
N LEU A 14 20.78 -10.69 43.04
CA LEU A 14 20.14 -11.77 42.30
C LEU A 14 20.10 -11.38 40.80
N LEU A 15 21.13 -11.75 40.04
CA LEU A 15 21.11 -11.62 38.58
C LEU A 15 20.22 -12.73 37.99
N LEU A 16 18.92 -12.47 37.90
CA LEU A 16 18.02 -13.23 37.03
C LEU A 16 18.23 -12.73 35.60
N ALA A 17 19.19 -13.34 34.89
CA ALA A 17 19.29 -13.22 33.45
C ALA A 17 18.08 -13.94 32.83
N ALA A 18 17.01 -13.19 32.56
CA ALA A 18 15.91 -13.67 31.75
C ALA A 18 16.46 -13.94 30.33
N LEU A 19 16.68 -15.22 30.00
CA LEU A 19 16.86 -15.66 28.62
C LEU A 19 15.55 -15.36 27.88
N ALA A 20 15.49 -14.20 27.21
CA ALA A 20 14.52 -14.00 26.15
C ALA A 20 14.83 -15.02 25.03
N PRO A 21 13.84 -15.77 24.52
CA PRO A 21 14.05 -16.62 23.37
C PRO A 21 14.54 -15.77 22.19
N PRO A 22 15.49 -16.28 21.37
CA PRO A 22 15.89 -15.56 20.18
C PRO A 22 14.65 -15.33 19.32
N ALA A 23 14.32 -14.06 19.05
CA ALA A 23 13.31 -13.72 18.09
C ALA A 23 13.69 -14.42 16.78
N MET A 24 12.92 -15.43 16.38
CA MET A 24 13.09 -16.06 15.08
C MET A 24 12.88 -14.96 14.05
N ALA A 25 13.97 -14.48 13.46
CA ALA A 25 13.94 -13.52 12.37
C ALA A 25 13.17 -14.19 11.23
N GLN A 26 11.88 -13.85 11.10
CA GLN A 26 11.08 -14.27 9.97
C GLN A 26 11.80 -13.75 8.71
N ALA A 27 12.10 -14.65 7.78
CA ALA A 27 12.69 -14.25 6.51
C ALA A 27 11.79 -13.17 5.88
N PRO A 28 12.36 -12.07 5.36
CA PRO A 28 11.56 -11.03 4.75
C PRO A 28 10.74 -11.62 3.61
N LEU A 29 9.43 -11.39 3.64
CA LEU A 29 8.52 -11.82 2.59
C LEU A 29 8.90 -11.15 1.27
N PRO A 30 8.81 -11.87 0.14
CA PRO A 30 9.15 -11.30 -1.16
C PRO A 30 8.18 -10.19 -1.55
N ASP A 31 8.71 -9.14 -2.18
CA ASP A 31 7.89 -8.12 -2.83
C ASP A 31 7.15 -8.72 -4.03
N ILE A 32 5.97 -8.17 -4.33
CA ILE A 32 5.13 -8.57 -5.46
C ILE A 32 5.13 -7.45 -6.48
N ASP A 33 5.51 -7.75 -7.72
CA ASP A 33 5.39 -6.80 -8.83
C ASP A 33 3.92 -6.70 -9.22
N ILE A 34 3.44 -5.47 -9.38
CA ILE A 34 2.04 -5.16 -9.69
C ILE A 34 1.97 -4.25 -10.91
N GLN A 35 1.01 -4.53 -11.78
CA GLN A 35 0.60 -3.63 -12.85
C GLN A 35 -0.91 -3.44 -12.79
N VAL A 36 -1.35 -2.19 -12.74
CA VAL A 36 -2.76 -1.80 -12.69
C VAL A 36 -3.07 -0.95 -13.90
N VAL A 37 -4.15 -1.27 -14.60
CA VAL A 37 -4.64 -0.48 -15.72
C VAL A 37 -6.02 0.04 -15.39
N VAL A 38 -6.18 1.36 -15.40
CA VAL A 38 -7.42 2.04 -15.06
C VAL A 38 -7.86 2.99 -16.18
N GLN A 39 -9.15 3.30 -16.21
CA GLN A 39 -9.75 4.29 -17.09
C GLN A 39 -10.35 5.42 -16.26
N VAL A 40 -9.83 6.62 -16.43
CA VAL A 40 -10.33 7.84 -15.80
C VAL A 40 -11.29 8.54 -16.76
N TYR A 41 -12.50 8.81 -16.30
CA TYR A 41 -13.54 9.50 -17.06
C TYR A 41 -13.61 10.99 -16.74
N ASP A 42 -13.32 11.37 -15.48
CA ASP A 42 -13.32 12.76 -15.06
C ASP A 42 -12.00 13.44 -15.44
N ARG A 43 -12.08 14.42 -16.34
CA ARG A 43 -10.92 15.16 -16.83
C ARG A 43 -10.35 16.15 -15.82
N PHE A 44 -11.18 16.68 -14.93
CA PHE A 44 -10.74 17.64 -13.92
C PHE A 44 -10.01 16.93 -12.79
N GLU A 45 -10.57 15.82 -12.29
CA GLU A 45 -9.85 14.96 -11.34
C GLU A 45 -8.57 14.40 -11.95
N TRP A 46 -8.63 13.98 -13.23
CA TRP A 46 -7.44 13.54 -13.95
C TRP A 46 -6.38 14.64 -14.03
N LEU A 47 -6.74 15.89 -14.36
CA LEU A 47 -5.77 16.96 -14.52
C LEU A 47 -5.01 17.24 -13.22
N ALA A 48 -5.72 17.33 -12.09
CA ALA A 48 -5.11 17.53 -10.78
C ALA A 48 -4.17 16.36 -10.41
N PHE A 49 -4.61 15.13 -10.68
CA PHE A 49 -3.78 13.93 -10.47
C PHE A 49 -2.56 13.91 -11.41
N TYR A 50 -2.75 14.29 -12.67
CA TYR A 50 -1.72 14.32 -13.70
C TYR A 50 -0.64 15.35 -13.42
N GLU A 51 -0.97 16.52 -12.88
CA GLU A 51 0.01 17.53 -12.47
C GLU A 51 0.97 16.99 -11.40
N GLU A 52 0.47 16.22 -10.42
CA GLU A 52 1.31 15.53 -9.45
C GLU A 52 2.13 14.39 -10.09
N VAL A 53 1.53 13.62 -11.01
CA VAL A 53 2.21 12.52 -11.71
C VAL A 53 3.32 13.03 -12.63
N LEU A 54 3.11 14.13 -13.35
CA LEU A 54 4.09 14.75 -14.26
C LEU A 54 5.38 15.18 -13.55
N ALA A 55 5.31 15.50 -12.26
CA ALA A 55 6.49 15.75 -11.44
C ALA A 55 7.34 14.48 -11.20
N THR A 56 6.84 13.31 -11.60
CA THR A 56 7.45 11.99 -11.35
C THR A 56 7.48 11.12 -12.63
N PRO A 57 8.23 11.54 -13.67
CA PRO A 57 8.37 10.77 -14.91
C PRO A 57 9.23 9.48 -14.75
N ARG A 58 9.88 9.30 -13.60
CA ARG A 58 10.66 8.11 -13.21
C ARG A 58 10.02 7.49 -11.96
N GLU A 59 10.53 6.32 -11.52
CA GLU A 59 10.07 5.68 -10.27
C GLU A 59 9.85 6.71 -9.16
N SER A 60 8.60 6.88 -8.75
CA SER A 60 8.27 7.87 -7.73
C SER A 60 8.74 7.40 -6.36
N PRO A 61 9.35 8.27 -5.54
CA PRO A 61 9.65 7.94 -4.15
C PRO A 61 8.38 7.87 -3.28
N ARG A 62 7.23 8.39 -3.75
CA ARG A 62 5.97 8.39 -3.01
C ARG A 62 5.13 7.17 -3.38
N PRO A 63 4.52 6.48 -2.40
CA PRO A 63 3.62 5.38 -2.69
C PRO A 63 2.30 5.90 -3.28
N LEU A 64 1.73 5.12 -4.20
CA LEU A 64 0.35 5.27 -4.66
C LEU A 64 -0.55 4.39 -3.79
N SER A 65 -1.68 4.92 -3.32
CA SER A 65 -2.70 4.14 -2.64
C SER A 65 -3.86 3.85 -3.58
N LEU A 66 -4.22 2.58 -3.71
CA LEU A 66 -5.35 2.09 -4.46
C LEU A 66 -6.45 1.67 -3.48
N GLY A 67 -7.63 2.26 -3.59
CA GLY A 67 -8.77 1.97 -2.71
C GLY A 67 -9.90 1.34 -3.50
N ILE A 68 -10.48 0.26 -2.98
CA ILE A 68 -11.69 -0.34 -3.55
C ILE A 68 -12.77 -0.49 -2.48
N ALA A 69 -14.02 -0.20 -2.83
CA ALA A 69 -15.14 -0.43 -1.94
C ALA A 69 -15.37 -1.94 -1.78
N ALA A 70 -15.44 -2.42 -0.53
CA ALA A 70 -15.82 -3.80 -0.25
C ALA A 70 -17.34 -3.92 -0.14
N GLY A 71 -17.91 -5.01 -0.65
CA GLY A 71 -19.35 -5.30 -0.54
C GLY A 71 -19.85 -5.38 0.90
N THR A 72 -18.98 -5.74 1.86
CA THR A 72 -19.29 -5.80 3.30
C THR A 72 -19.21 -4.45 4.02
N GLY A 73 -18.97 -3.36 3.30
CA GLY A 73 -18.71 -2.04 3.88
C GLY A 73 -17.22 -1.76 4.11
N GLY A 74 -16.87 -0.48 3.94
CA GLY A 74 -15.50 0.04 4.06
C GLY A 74 -14.68 -0.07 2.78
N THR A 75 -13.47 0.51 2.82
CA THR A 75 -12.52 0.51 1.70
C THR A 75 -11.37 -0.45 2.00
N ARG A 76 -10.95 -1.22 1.00
CA ARG A 76 -9.71 -2.02 1.05
C ARG A 76 -8.65 -1.27 0.28
N TRP A 77 -7.52 -1.06 0.95
CA TRP A 77 -6.42 -0.28 0.42
C TRP A 77 -5.26 -1.19 0.06
N LEU A 78 -4.64 -0.90 -1.07
CA LEU A 78 -3.41 -1.51 -1.53
C LEU A 78 -2.40 -0.41 -1.83
N THR A 79 -1.23 -0.52 -1.23
CA THR A 79 -0.16 0.46 -1.40
C THR A 79 0.84 -0.04 -2.44
N VAL A 80 1.02 0.75 -3.49
CA VAL A 80 1.97 0.51 -4.57
C VAL A 80 3.19 1.41 -4.35
N TYR A 81 4.30 0.79 -4.02
CA TYR A 81 5.60 1.42 -3.84
C TYR A 81 6.32 1.57 -5.16
N ARG A 82 7.11 2.65 -5.26
CA ARG A 82 7.85 3.02 -6.48
C ARG A 82 6.97 3.01 -7.73
N PRO A 83 5.80 3.67 -7.72
CA PRO A 83 4.90 3.64 -8.86
C PRO A 83 5.55 4.34 -10.06
N ARG A 84 5.35 3.73 -11.23
CA ARG A 84 5.68 4.27 -12.55
C ARG A 84 4.39 4.40 -13.32
N PHE A 85 4.12 5.60 -13.80
CA PHE A 85 2.88 5.94 -14.50
C PHE A 85 3.12 6.01 -16.00
N ALA A 86 2.20 5.44 -16.78
CA ALA A 86 2.13 5.61 -18.22
C ALA A 86 0.68 5.93 -18.59
N THR A 87 0.48 6.91 -19.47
CA THR A 87 -0.85 7.45 -19.76
C THR A 87 -1.10 7.50 -21.25
N THR A 88 -2.26 7.05 -21.69
CA THR A 88 -2.72 7.16 -23.07
C THR A 88 -4.13 7.74 -23.11
N ILE A 89 -4.33 8.78 -23.92
CA ILE A 89 -5.65 9.41 -24.10
C ILE A 89 -6.35 8.66 -25.22
N THR A 90 -7.55 8.14 -24.93
CA THR A 90 -8.33 7.33 -25.87
C THR A 90 -9.62 8.08 -26.23
N GLY A 91 -9.82 8.38 -27.52
CA GLY A 91 -10.91 9.22 -28.01
C GLY A 91 -10.53 10.70 -28.02
N GLY A 92 -11.04 11.47 -28.99
CA GLY A 92 -10.63 12.87 -29.24
C GLY A 92 -11.04 13.85 -28.13
N ARG A 93 -11.83 14.88 -28.47
CA ARG A 93 -12.13 16.00 -27.54
C ARG A 93 -12.89 15.60 -26.26
N ASN A 94 -13.49 14.41 -26.22
CA ASN A 94 -14.15 13.80 -25.05
C ASN A 94 -13.49 12.46 -24.65
N GLY A 95 -12.18 12.35 -24.87
CA GLY A 95 -11.43 11.15 -24.59
C GLY A 95 -11.44 10.75 -23.12
N THR A 96 -11.37 9.44 -22.90
CA THR A 96 -11.06 8.83 -21.61
C THR A 96 -9.55 8.70 -21.48
N VAL A 97 -9.02 8.73 -20.25
CA VAL A 97 -7.59 8.55 -20.04
C VAL A 97 -7.34 7.15 -19.50
N ARG A 98 -6.58 6.36 -20.24
CA ARG A 98 -6.08 5.07 -19.78
C ARG A 98 -4.76 5.31 -19.05
N VAL A 99 -4.71 4.89 -17.80
CA VAL A 99 -3.54 5.04 -16.93
C VAL A 99 -3.06 3.65 -16.57
N THR A 100 -1.80 3.37 -16.86
CA THR A 100 -1.10 2.17 -16.42
C THR A 100 -0.15 2.54 -15.31
N VAL A 101 -0.26 1.86 -14.18
CA VAL A 101 0.65 2.00 -13.05
C VAL A 101 1.39 0.69 -12.85
N ALA A 102 2.72 0.73 -12.87
CA ALA A 102 3.56 -0.40 -12.51
C ALA A 102 4.36 -0.08 -11.25
N GLY A 103 4.50 -1.02 -10.33
CA GLY A 103 5.25 -0.82 -9.09
C GLY A 103 5.38 -2.11 -8.29
N LYS A 104 5.58 -1.97 -6.97
CA LYS A 104 5.70 -3.12 -6.07
C LYS A 104 4.75 -3.01 -4.88
N VAL A 105 4.22 -4.13 -4.43
CA VAL A 105 3.61 -4.27 -3.10
C VAL A 105 4.65 -4.96 -2.21
N LEU A 106 5.03 -4.32 -1.10
CA LEU A 106 6.05 -4.88 -0.21
C LEU A 106 5.54 -6.16 0.46
N GLY A 107 6.38 -7.17 0.62
CA GLY A 107 5.95 -8.50 1.07
C GLY A 107 5.20 -8.52 2.41
N GLY A 108 5.57 -7.64 3.35
CA GLY A 108 4.89 -7.50 4.64
C GLY A 108 3.46 -6.95 4.54
N ASP A 109 3.21 -6.03 3.61
CA ASP A 109 1.89 -5.45 3.35
C ASP A 109 1.07 -6.30 2.39
N ALA A 110 1.75 -6.98 1.46
CA ALA A 110 1.13 -7.79 0.43
C ALA A 110 0.22 -8.87 1.01
N LEU A 111 0.68 -9.64 2.00
CA LEU A 111 -0.05 -10.82 2.47
C LEU A 111 -1.46 -10.52 2.99
N ARG A 112 -1.65 -9.38 3.65
CA ARG A 112 -2.94 -8.99 4.22
C ARG A 112 -3.71 -8.06 3.29
N SER A 113 -3.06 -6.99 2.82
CA SER A 113 -3.72 -5.94 2.07
C SER A 113 -4.06 -6.40 0.65
N LEU A 114 -3.20 -7.18 0.00
CA LEU A 114 -3.47 -7.74 -1.32
C LEU A 114 -4.62 -8.74 -1.27
N ALA A 115 -4.59 -9.70 -0.34
CA ALA A 115 -5.65 -10.70 -0.23
C ALA A 115 -7.02 -10.06 0.04
N ALA A 116 -7.06 -9.05 0.91
CA ALA A 116 -8.29 -8.30 1.17
C ALA A 116 -8.76 -7.48 -0.03
N PHE A 117 -7.83 -6.91 -0.80
CA PHE A 117 -8.13 -6.16 -2.02
C PHE A 117 -8.63 -7.07 -3.15
N GLU A 118 -7.97 -8.21 -3.38
CA GLU A 118 -8.39 -9.25 -4.33
C GLU A 118 -9.77 -9.79 -3.98
N ARG A 119 -10.04 -10.05 -2.69
CA ARG A 119 -11.37 -10.49 -2.26
C ARG A 119 -12.45 -9.45 -2.56
N ALA A 120 -12.20 -8.17 -2.27
CA ALA A 120 -13.15 -7.11 -2.57
C ALA A 120 -13.40 -6.96 -4.07
N LEU A 121 -12.37 -7.15 -4.90
CA LEU A 121 -12.50 -7.17 -6.36
C LEU A 121 -13.39 -8.33 -6.83
N LEU A 122 -13.17 -9.53 -6.31
CA LEU A 122 -13.98 -10.70 -6.62
C LEU A 122 -15.44 -10.48 -6.21
N ASP A 123 -15.70 -9.95 -5.02
CA ASP A 123 -17.05 -9.69 -4.53
C ASP A 123 -17.81 -8.69 -5.44
N LEU A 124 -17.13 -7.65 -5.96
CA LEU A 124 -17.72 -6.69 -6.91
C LEU A 124 -18.03 -7.35 -8.26
N GLN A 125 -17.14 -8.19 -8.74
CA GLN A 125 -17.34 -8.95 -9.99
C GLN A 125 -18.52 -9.92 -9.88
N GLU A 126 -18.59 -10.67 -8.78
CA GLU A 126 -19.72 -11.58 -8.49
C GLU A 126 -21.05 -10.81 -8.36
N SER A 127 -21.01 -9.58 -7.87
CA SER A 127 -22.19 -8.71 -7.74
C SER A 127 -22.60 -8.01 -9.04
N GLY A 128 -21.83 -8.14 -10.12
CA GLY A 128 -22.08 -7.46 -11.39
C GLY A 128 -21.91 -5.94 -11.34
N VAL A 129 -21.19 -5.42 -10.34
CA VAL A 129 -20.92 -3.99 -10.17
C VAL A 129 -19.62 -3.65 -10.87
N ASP A 130 -19.60 -2.53 -11.62
CA ASP A 130 -18.36 -2.07 -12.25
C ASP A 130 -17.27 -1.78 -11.20
N PRO A 131 -16.04 -2.31 -11.39
CA PRO A 131 -14.99 -2.16 -10.39
C PRO A 131 -14.37 -0.77 -10.48
N TYR A 132 -14.86 0.17 -9.68
CA TYR A 132 -14.24 1.48 -9.52
C TYR A 132 -13.21 1.44 -8.39
N VAL A 133 -12.05 2.04 -8.65
CA VAL A 133 -10.96 2.19 -7.71
C VAL A 133 -10.63 3.67 -7.51
N GLY A 134 -10.44 4.05 -6.25
CA GLY A 134 -9.84 5.33 -5.89
C GLY A 134 -8.33 5.23 -6.04
N LEU A 135 -7.72 6.21 -6.69
CA LEU A 135 -6.28 6.42 -6.76
C LEU A 135 -5.95 7.64 -5.92
N SER A 136 -5.02 7.50 -4.97
CA SER A 136 -4.53 8.60 -4.17
C SER A 136 -3.01 8.67 -4.21
N TYR A 137 -2.48 9.81 -4.63
CA TYR A 137 -1.07 10.06 -4.81
C TYR A 137 -0.73 11.49 -4.38
N GLY A 138 0.08 11.62 -3.33
CA GLY A 138 0.36 12.93 -2.74
C GLY A 138 -0.90 13.54 -2.14
N LEU A 139 -1.26 14.74 -2.58
CA LEU A 139 -2.50 15.41 -2.18
C LEU A 139 -3.62 15.22 -3.20
N ALA A 140 -3.31 14.66 -4.37
CA ALA A 140 -4.27 14.39 -5.41
C ALA A 140 -4.97 13.04 -5.23
N GLY A 141 -6.24 13.01 -5.60
CA GLY A 141 -7.05 11.80 -5.67
C GLY A 141 -7.95 11.82 -6.89
N THR A 142 -8.22 10.65 -7.46
CA THR A 142 -9.19 10.48 -8.54
C THR A 142 -9.87 9.12 -8.45
N THR A 143 -11.09 9.01 -8.98
CA THR A 143 -11.77 7.73 -9.12
C THR A 143 -11.69 7.25 -10.57
N ALA A 144 -11.34 5.97 -10.76
CA ALA A 144 -11.18 5.39 -12.08
C ALA A 144 -11.82 4.00 -12.14
N ARG A 145 -12.25 3.59 -13.33
CA ARG A 145 -12.67 2.21 -13.55
C ARG A 145 -11.44 1.33 -13.69
N LEU A 146 -11.37 0.26 -12.93
CA LEU A 146 -10.34 -0.76 -13.07
C LEU A 146 -10.61 -1.57 -14.34
N LEU A 147 -9.61 -1.65 -15.21
CA LEU A 147 -9.66 -2.47 -16.41
C LEU A 147 -8.91 -3.79 -16.21
N GLU A 148 -7.70 -3.72 -15.65
CA GLU A 148 -6.82 -4.87 -15.48
C GLU A 148 -5.99 -4.74 -14.20
N LEU A 149 -5.72 -5.87 -13.54
CA LEU A 149 -4.81 -6.02 -12.43
C LEU A 149 -3.93 -7.26 -12.68
N HIS A 150 -2.63 -7.05 -12.80
CA HIS A 150 -1.64 -8.12 -12.98
C HIS A 150 -0.71 -8.17 -11.77
N LEU A 151 -0.45 -9.37 -11.28
CA LEU A 151 0.39 -9.63 -10.11
C LEU A 151 1.42 -10.68 -10.50
N ALA A 152 2.70 -10.32 -10.41
CA ALA A 152 3.82 -11.23 -10.64
C ALA A 152 4.56 -11.44 -9.32
N ARG A 153 4.55 -12.70 -8.86
CA ARG A 153 5.36 -13.13 -7.71
C ARG A 153 6.71 -13.63 -8.23
N PRO A 154 7.82 -13.31 -7.57
CA PRO A 154 9.13 -13.83 -7.93
C PRO A 154 9.22 -15.35 -7.79
#